data_AF-A0A7Y5SBI8-F1
#
_entry.id   AF-A0A7Y5SBI8-F1
#
_cell.length_a   1.000
_cell.length_b   1.000
_cell.length_c   1.000
_cell.angle_alpha   90.00
_cell.angle_beta   90.00
_cell.angle_gamma   90.00
#
_symmetry.space_group_name_H-M   'P 1'
#
loop_
_entity.id
_entity.type
_entity.pdbx_description
1 polymer ?
#
loop_
_entity_poly.entity_id
_entity_poly.type
_entity_poly.pdbx_seq_one_letter_code
_entity_poly.pdbx_strand_id
1 'polypeptide(L)'
;MPPTSTDTPTNPASGADATPAKPHSSIKETVISLVIAFVVAFVFRGFVLEPFMIPTGSMAPTLMGAHLRFDDKHSGYDWAVNPWKFVGNTQTPQPRQGTAMEPVVVHDPMSGREGRDVDIPTRSGDRIFVLKSVYSFFDPSRFDVVVFKYPGPTAGEAPGSQNNYIKRLVALPGEQVAFIDGDVFTRRPTDDQKKETNAWAGEGWRIARKPERVQRAVWQPMFDSQYTPWDAQQGKGQFTPPWKGTTSGWNFGEPGKANAHYRFDAATPTALEWTNRPITDWTAYNEWYQVANYPVPPGPVVKMGTGVAHLICFPVSDIRARCTLTPDADALTMSALLLARGHEFRADLSGGQAILRMRPAPSKDNADPAWKDLASVDLPETALKPGRATAVEFWHVDQTLSLWIDGGRIVEAGYDWSPAERVLASTGISVDDALAEENKTRGQWPLYDPARYRQASFRFEFSGSKFTIHRSALDRDLHYQPRQRPDNVYGLGTHPEACAILTADQFVFCGDNSAASADSRLWTDVDPFTASQIDDTVGVVHRDLLVGRAFCVYFPAPKPGSIPIPDAGRLRFIW
;
A
#
# COMPACT_ATOMS: atom_id res chain seq x y z
N MET A 1 73.41 -0.17 49.13
CA MET A 1 73.68 0.78 50.22
C MET A 1 72.87 2.05 49.97
N PRO A 2 72.09 2.53 50.96
CA PRO A 2 71.36 3.82 50.98
C PRO A 2 72.33 4.98 51.40
N PRO A 3 71.99 6.28 51.60
CA PRO A 3 70.77 6.91 52.19
C PRO A 3 70.16 8.09 51.37
N THR A 4 68.86 8.43 51.43
CA THR A 4 67.98 9.07 52.46
C THR A 4 68.26 10.55 52.82
N SER A 5 67.38 11.45 52.33
CA SER A 5 66.61 12.58 52.95
C SER A 5 67.09 13.20 54.29
N THR A 6 66.83 14.46 54.71
CA THR A 6 65.90 15.58 54.41
C THR A 6 66.49 16.86 55.06
N ASP A 7 66.05 18.07 54.66
CA ASP A 7 65.37 19.02 55.58
C ASP A 7 65.12 20.41 54.93
N THR A 8 63.85 20.84 54.97
CA THR A 8 63.35 22.22 54.80
C THR A 8 63.45 22.96 56.15
N PRO A 9 63.42 24.30 56.28
CA PRO A 9 62.31 25.22 55.90
C PRO A 9 62.84 26.58 55.32
N THR A 10 62.09 27.52 54.74
CA THR A 10 60.99 28.36 55.24
C THR A 10 60.47 29.27 54.09
N ASN A 11 59.15 29.49 54.03
CA ASN A 11 58.47 30.56 53.27
C ASN A 11 58.39 31.83 54.17
N PRO A 12 58.21 33.09 53.69
CA PRO A 12 56.89 33.54 53.20
C PRO A 12 56.84 34.66 52.12
N ALA A 13 55.66 34.74 51.47
CA ALA A 13 54.97 35.92 50.91
C ALA A 13 55.54 36.57 49.62
N SER A 14 54.79 36.97 48.58
CA SER A 14 53.36 37.27 48.38
C SER A 14 53.10 37.47 46.87
N GLY A 15 51.86 37.29 46.38
CA GLY A 15 51.48 37.86 45.08
C GLY A 15 50.37 37.15 44.28
N ALA A 16 49.12 37.47 44.62
CA ALA A 16 47.93 37.56 43.75
C ALA A 16 47.33 36.30 43.07
N ASP A 17 46.10 36.02 43.48
CA ASP A 17 45.06 35.27 42.79
C ASP A 17 44.96 35.55 41.28
N ALA A 18 44.88 34.49 40.49
CA ALA A 18 44.25 34.52 39.16
C ALA A 18 43.29 33.33 39.05
N THR A 19 42.03 33.56 39.43
CA THR A 19 40.90 32.68 39.14
C THR A 19 40.78 32.52 37.61
N PRO A 20 40.57 31.32 37.05
CA PRO A 20 40.34 31.18 35.62
C PRO A 20 39.01 31.85 35.26
N ALA A 21 39.08 32.94 34.47
CA ALA A 21 37.90 33.62 33.95
C ALA A 21 37.10 32.63 33.09
N LYS A 22 35.84 32.36 33.49
CA LYS A 22 34.87 31.68 32.62
C LYS A 22 34.71 32.53 31.35
N PRO A 23 34.70 31.93 30.15
CA PRO A 23 34.40 32.70 28.94
C PRO A 23 32.96 33.20 29.05
N HIS A 24 32.80 34.50 29.30
CA HIS A 24 31.51 35.16 29.15
C HIS A 24 31.18 35.13 27.66
N SER A 25 30.31 34.20 27.21
CA SER A 25 29.72 34.33 25.88
C SER A 25 29.01 35.68 25.86
N SER A 26 29.56 36.62 25.10
CA SER A 26 29.02 37.97 25.06
C SER A 26 27.58 37.91 24.55
N ILE A 27 26.66 38.72 25.09
CA ILE A 27 25.29 38.82 24.56
C ILE A 27 25.32 39.03 23.03
N LYS A 28 26.35 39.74 22.53
CA LYS A 28 26.64 39.91 21.12
C LYS A 28 26.88 38.58 20.38
N GLU A 29 27.66 37.67 20.95
CA GLU A 29 27.93 36.34 20.35
C GLU A 29 26.68 35.49 20.33
N THR A 30 25.90 35.47 21.42
CA THR A 30 24.61 34.77 21.46
C THR A 30 23.64 35.31 20.41
N VAL A 31 23.53 36.63 20.27
CA VAL A 31 22.68 37.27 19.25
C VAL A 31 23.18 36.95 17.84
N ILE A 32 24.50 37.04 17.57
CA ILE A 32 25.08 36.67 16.28
C ILE A 32 24.80 35.21 15.95
N SER A 33 24.99 34.28 16.90
CA SER A 33 24.71 32.86 16.72
C SER A 33 23.22 32.60 16.44
N LEU A 34 22.30 33.28 17.12
CA LEU A 34 20.85 33.17 16.85
C LEU A 34 20.49 33.69 15.45
N VAL A 35 21.08 34.81 15.03
CA VAL A 35 20.86 35.36 13.67
C VAL A 35 21.42 34.41 12.62
N ILE A 36 22.63 33.90 12.79
CA ILE A 36 23.22 32.90 11.87
C ILE A 36 22.35 31.65 11.82
N ALA A 37 21.91 31.12 12.97
CA ALA A 37 21.03 29.97 13.03
C ALA A 37 19.69 30.23 12.31
N PHE A 38 19.10 31.42 12.48
CA PHE A 38 17.87 31.81 11.78
C PHE A 38 18.07 31.91 10.26
N VAL A 39 19.16 32.54 9.81
CA VAL A 39 19.49 32.66 8.38
C VAL A 39 19.74 31.28 7.78
N VAL A 40 20.55 30.44 8.44
CA VAL A 40 20.81 29.06 8.00
C VAL A 40 19.52 28.25 7.96
N ALA A 41 18.67 28.34 8.98
CA ALA A 41 17.38 27.65 9.00
C ALA A 41 16.45 28.14 7.86
N PHE A 42 16.45 29.44 7.57
CA PHE A 42 15.65 30.01 6.49
C PHE A 42 16.16 29.57 5.10
N VAL A 43 17.48 29.60 4.88
CA VAL A 43 18.10 29.10 3.64
C VAL A 43 17.86 27.60 3.49
N PHE A 44 18.07 26.82 4.55
CA PHE A 44 17.79 25.39 4.57
C PHE A 44 16.32 25.10 4.24
N ARG A 45 15.40 25.88 4.80
CA ARG A 45 13.96 25.77 4.49
C ARG A 45 13.64 26.17 3.04
N GLY A 46 14.28 27.21 2.52
CA GLY A 46 14.04 27.70 1.17
C GLY A 46 14.48 26.73 0.09
N PHE A 47 15.63 26.06 0.29
CA PHE A 47 16.32 25.30 -0.75
C PHE A 47 16.46 23.80 -0.51
N VAL A 48 16.38 23.33 0.74
CA VAL A 48 16.64 21.91 1.07
C VAL A 48 15.37 21.21 1.51
N LEU A 49 14.60 21.79 2.42
CA LEU A 49 13.52 21.07 3.09
C LEU A 49 12.28 21.96 3.30
N GLU A 50 11.15 21.53 2.76
CA GLU A 50 9.88 22.26 2.90
C GLU A 50 8.80 21.38 3.55
N PRO A 51 8.11 21.90 4.58
CA PRO A 51 6.99 21.20 5.18
C PRO A 51 5.70 21.43 4.38
N PHE A 52 4.98 20.33 4.11
CA PHE A 52 3.65 20.36 3.50
C PHE A 52 2.61 19.74 4.43
N MET A 53 1.36 20.20 4.33
CA MET A 53 0.19 19.52 4.88
C MET A 53 -0.51 18.77 3.75
N ILE A 54 -0.96 17.54 4.00
CA ILE A 54 -1.69 16.71 3.04
C ILE A 54 -3.20 16.92 3.24
N PRO A 55 -3.90 17.64 2.33
CA PRO A 55 -5.32 17.94 2.52
C PRO A 55 -6.23 16.79 2.10
N THR A 56 -5.84 16.00 1.08
CA THR A 56 -6.71 14.99 0.45
C THR A 56 -6.20 13.57 0.63
N GLY A 57 -7.11 12.60 0.63
CA GLY A 57 -6.83 11.17 0.82
C GLY A 57 -6.38 10.40 -0.43
N SER A 58 -5.91 11.09 -1.47
CA SER A 58 -5.50 10.47 -2.75
C SER A 58 -4.29 9.53 -2.62
N MET A 59 -3.49 9.72 -1.57
CA MET A 59 -2.32 8.90 -1.24
C MET A 59 -2.59 7.96 -0.06
N ALA A 60 -3.83 7.83 0.42
CA ALA A 60 -4.14 6.91 1.50
C ALA A 60 -3.95 5.44 1.03
N PRO A 61 -3.44 4.53 1.88
CA PRO A 61 -3.07 4.75 3.28
C PRO A 61 -1.64 5.28 3.48
N THR A 62 -0.81 5.38 2.44
CA THR A 62 0.59 5.84 2.56
C THR A 62 0.69 7.21 3.21
N LEU A 63 -0.14 8.16 2.76
CA LEU A 63 -0.29 9.50 3.36
C LEU A 63 -1.76 9.79 3.61
N MET A 64 -2.07 10.15 4.85
CA MET A 64 -3.44 10.45 5.22
C MET A 64 -3.75 11.92 4.90
N GLY A 65 -4.81 12.14 4.13
CA GLY A 65 -5.42 13.45 3.97
C GLY A 65 -6.19 13.87 5.21
N ALA A 66 -7.05 14.88 5.09
CA ALA A 66 -8.06 15.09 6.12
C ALA A 66 -8.90 13.81 6.27
N HIS A 67 -9.16 13.39 7.52
CA HIS A 67 -9.83 12.11 7.79
C HIS A 67 -10.48 12.08 9.17
N LEU A 68 -11.38 11.12 9.33
CA LEU A 68 -11.91 10.63 10.59
C LEU A 68 -11.11 9.41 11.04
N ARG A 69 -11.09 9.19 12.36
CA ARG A 69 -10.35 8.09 12.95
C ARG A 69 -11.26 7.34 13.91
N PHE A 70 -11.29 6.03 13.74
CA PHE A 70 -12.11 5.11 14.51
C PHE A 70 -11.22 4.09 15.21
N ASP A 71 -11.68 3.66 16.37
CA ASP A 71 -11.15 2.52 17.09
C ASP A 71 -12.32 1.61 17.51
N ASP A 72 -12.15 0.30 17.35
CA ASP A 72 -13.11 -0.66 17.86
C ASP A 72 -12.66 -1.14 19.23
N LYS A 73 -13.51 -0.96 20.25
CA LYS A 73 -13.24 -1.40 21.64
C LYS A 73 -13.23 -2.92 21.78
N HIS A 74 -13.76 -3.64 20.80
CA HIS A 74 -13.83 -5.08 20.81
C HIS A 74 -12.59 -5.73 20.20
N SER A 75 -12.18 -5.32 19.00
CA SER A 75 -10.95 -5.80 18.34
C SER A 75 -9.68 -5.06 18.77
N GLY A 76 -9.81 -3.83 19.26
CA GLY A 76 -8.68 -2.92 19.49
C GLY A 76 -8.07 -2.35 18.21
N TYR A 77 -8.68 -2.60 17.04
CA TYR A 77 -8.18 -2.11 15.77
C TYR A 77 -8.51 -0.63 15.57
N ASP A 78 -7.57 0.12 15.00
CA ASP A 78 -7.71 1.55 14.70
C ASP A 78 -7.53 1.79 13.20
N TRP A 79 -8.45 2.54 12.59
CA TRP A 79 -8.42 2.84 11.17
C TRP A 79 -8.89 4.27 10.86
N ALA A 80 -8.56 4.72 9.64
CA ALA A 80 -8.93 6.03 9.13
C ALA A 80 -9.98 5.90 8.03
N VAL A 81 -10.87 6.89 7.96
CA VAL A 81 -11.95 7.01 6.96
C VAL A 81 -11.98 8.44 6.43
N ASN A 82 -12.19 8.62 5.13
CA ASN A 82 -12.29 9.93 4.51
C ASN A 82 -13.48 10.74 5.10
N PRO A 83 -13.43 12.08 5.18
CA PRO A 83 -14.51 12.88 5.73
C PRO A 83 -15.76 12.78 4.86
N TRP A 84 -16.93 12.54 5.47
CA TRP A 84 -18.21 12.31 4.77
C TRP A 84 -18.93 13.57 4.28
N LYS A 85 -18.62 14.72 4.85
CA LYS A 85 -19.33 15.97 4.58
C LYS A 85 -18.32 17.09 4.40
N PHE A 86 -18.55 17.88 3.36
CA PHE A 86 -17.76 19.04 2.98
C PHE A 86 -18.58 20.33 3.14
N VAL A 87 -17.89 21.47 3.19
CA VAL A 87 -18.52 22.79 3.29
C VAL A 87 -19.04 23.19 1.91
N GLY A 88 -20.36 23.22 1.73
CA GLY A 88 -20.99 23.53 0.43
C GLY A 88 -20.47 22.61 -0.68
N ASN A 89 -20.07 23.20 -1.81
CA ASN A 89 -19.48 22.49 -2.95
C ASN A 89 -17.94 22.57 -2.98
N THR A 90 -17.29 22.78 -1.83
CA THR A 90 -15.81 22.87 -1.74
C THR A 90 -15.17 21.53 -1.41
N GLN A 91 -13.85 21.42 -1.56
CA GLN A 91 -13.06 20.29 -1.03
C GLN A 91 -12.66 20.46 0.45
N THR A 92 -13.22 21.44 1.15
CA THR A 92 -12.93 21.69 2.57
C THR A 92 -13.86 20.84 3.43
N PRO A 93 -13.35 19.86 4.19
CA PRO A 93 -14.19 19.00 5.01
C PRO A 93 -14.80 19.79 6.16
N GLN A 94 -16.01 19.42 6.58
CA GLN A 94 -16.62 20.01 7.77
C GLN A 94 -15.74 19.68 9.01
N PRO A 95 -15.57 20.62 9.96
CA PRO A 95 -14.73 20.39 11.13
C PRO A 95 -15.18 19.22 12.01
N ARG A 96 -16.48 18.92 12.00
CA ARG A 96 -17.10 17.79 12.69
C ARG A 96 -18.02 17.07 11.72
N GLN A 97 -18.10 15.74 11.83
CA GLN A 97 -18.80 14.84 10.92
C GLN A 97 -19.88 14.07 11.68
N GLY A 98 -20.99 13.79 11.01
CA GLY A 98 -22.11 13.06 11.59
C GLY A 98 -23.00 13.90 12.49
N THR A 99 -24.31 13.66 12.41
CA THR A 99 -25.33 14.28 13.26
C THR A 99 -26.23 13.20 13.86
N ALA A 100 -27.07 13.54 14.85
CA ALA A 100 -28.04 12.59 15.40
C ALA A 100 -28.98 11.98 14.34
N MET A 101 -29.28 12.71 13.25
CA MET A 101 -30.12 12.25 12.15
C MET A 101 -29.34 11.51 11.06
N GLU A 102 -28.06 11.84 10.88
CA GLU A 102 -27.18 11.25 9.89
C GLU A 102 -25.84 10.88 10.56
N PRO A 103 -25.79 9.80 11.35
CA PRO A 103 -24.54 9.35 11.97
C PRO A 103 -23.56 8.88 10.89
N VAL A 104 -22.26 8.98 11.20
CA VAL A 104 -21.23 8.32 10.40
C VAL A 104 -21.26 6.84 10.74
N VAL A 105 -21.44 6.00 9.73
CA VAL A 105 -21.53 4.55 9.87
C VAL A 105 -20.33 3.93 9.17
N VAL A 106 -19.52 3.20 9.92
CA VAL A 106 -18.28 2.57 9.41
C VAL A 106 -18.15 1.15 9.92
N HIS A 107 -17.35 0.34 9.26
CA HIS A 107 -17.11 -1.04 9.68
C HIS A 107 -15.65 -1.26 10.06
N ASP A 108 -15.43 -1.92 11.20
CA ASP A 108 -14.09 -2.39 11.57
C ASP A 108 -13.58 -3.36 10.48
N PRO A 109 -12.48 -3.05 9.78
CA PRO A 109 -11.95 -3.91 8.72
C PRO A 109 -11.56 -5.31 9.21
N MET A 110 -11.21 -5.45 10.49
CA MET A 110 -10.81 -6.72 11.08
C MET A 110 -12.03 -7.57 11.41
N SER A 111 -12.99 -7.03 12.17
CA SER A 111 -14.12 -7.81 12.66
C SER A 111 -15.38 -7.76 11.79
N GLY A 112 -15.53 -6.73 10.95
CA GLY A 112 -16.75 -6.43 10.20
C GLY A 112 -17.87 -5.83 11.06
N ARG A 113 -17.59 -5.48 12.33
CA ARG A 113 -18.58 -4.85 13.22
C ARG A 113 -18.88 -3.43 12.76
N GLU A 114 -20.16 -3.11 12.71
CA GLU A 114 -20.64 -1.77 12.40
C GLU A 114 -20.50 -0.85 13.62
N GLY A 115 -19.86 0.29 13.43
CA GLY A 115 -19.82 1.41 14.36
C GLY A 115 -20.70 2.56 13.86
N ARG A 116 -21.41 3.22 14.77
CA ARG A 116 -22.22 4.41 14.47
C ARG A 116 -21.88 5.52 15.45
N ASP A 117 -21.27 6.57 14.93
CA ASP A 117 -20.82 7.70 15.74
C ASP A 117 -21.32 9.03 15.15
N VAL A 118 -21.49 10.01 16.03
CA VAL A 118 -21.91 11.37 15.70
C VAL A 118 -20.89 12.35 16.23
N ASP A 119 -20.88 13.56 15.66
CA ASP A 119 -20.06 14.66 16.17
C ASP A 119 -18.55 14.33 16.21
N ILE A 120 -18.06 13.66 15.17
CA ILE A 120 -16.68 13.17 15.08
C ILE A 120 -15.78 14.28 14.55
N PRO A 121 -14.70 14.68 15.26
CA PRO A 121 -13.83 15.73 14.77
C PRO A 121 -12.97 15.28 13.58
N THR A 122 -12.89 16.12 12.56
CA THR A 122 -12.02 15.90 11.39
C THR A 122 -10.57 16.23 11.75
N ARG A 123 -9.64 15.33 11.41
CA ARG A 123 -8.20 15.59 11.46
C ARG A 123 -7.75 16.28 10.17
N SER A 124 -6.78 17.18 10.25
CA SER A 124 -6.32 18.01 9.12
C SER A 124 -5.28 17.36 8.20
N GLY A 125 -5.07 16.04 8.32
CA GLY A 125 -4.12 15.28 7.51
C GLY A 125 -2.66 15.36 7.95
N ASP A 126 -1.85 14.50 7.35
CA ASP A 126 -0.43 14.34 7.67
C ASP A 126 0.38 15.59 7.28
N ARG A 127 1.41 15.91 8.06
CA ARG A 127 2.42 16.89 7.68
C ARG A 127 3.73 16.19 7.36
N ILE A 128 4.27 16.53 6.19
CA ILE A 128 5.42 15.86 5.61
C ILE A 128 6.58 16.81 5.39
N PHE A 129 7.79 16.28 5.35
CA PHE A 129 8.94 16.97 4.81
C PHE A 129 9.24 16.50 3.39
N VAL A 130 9.54 17.48 2.54
CA VAL A 130 9.93 17.29 1.15
C VAL A 130 11.35 17.80 0.97
N LEU A 131 12.21 16.96 0.40
CA LEU A 131 13.56 17.35 -0.03
C LEU A 131 13.45 18.10 -1.35
N LYS A 132 13.57 19.42 -1.28
CA LYS A 132 13.59 20.31 -2.45
C LYS A 132 14.89 20.18 -3.20
N SER A 133 14.84 20.44 -4.50
CA SER A 133 16.03 20.50 -5.38
C SER A 133 16.83 19.20 -5.49
N VAL A 134 16.41 18.12 -4.82
CA VAL A 134 17.04 16.80 -4.97
C VAL A 134 17.02 16.36 -6.45
N TYR A 135 15.94 16.68 -7.17
CA TYR A 135 15.79 16.35 -8.58
C TYR A 135 16.49 17.31 -9.55
N SER A 136 17.16 18.33 -9.03
CA SER A 136 18.12 19.12 -9.81
C SER A 136 19.48 18.43 -9.91
N PHE A 137 19.76 17.43 -9.07
CA PHE A 137 21.04 16.72 -9.00
C PHE A 137 20.93 15.21 -9.24
N PHE A 138 19.76 14.63 -8.98
CA PHE A 138 19.52 13.19 -9.09
C PHE A 138 18.22 12.92 -9.85
N ASP A 139 18.17 11.85 -10.63
CA ASP A 139 16.90 11.43 -11.23
C ASP A 139 15.98 10.80 -10.18
N PRO A 140 14.65 11.03 -10.27
CA PRO A 140 13.70 10.36 -9.40
C PRO A 140 13.69 8.85 -9.69
N SER A 141 13.59 8.06 -8.63
CA SER A 141 13.48 6.61 -8.74
C SER A 141 12.01 6.20 -8.87
N ARG A 142 11.73 5.15 -9.65
CA ARG A 142 10.38 4.59 -9.72
C ARG A 142 9.91 4.26 -8.29
N PHE A 143 8.63 4.55 -8.06
CA PHE A 143 7.91 4.45 -6.80
C PHE A 143 8.26 5.50 -5.76
N ASP A 144 9.13 6.48 -6.05
CA ASP A 144 9.26 7.64 -5.17
C ASP A 144 7.92 8.38 -5.02
N VAL A 145 7.64 8.84 -3.81
CA VAL A 145 6.52 9.76 -3.55
C VAL A 145 7.02 11.18 -3.76
N VAL A 146 6.44 11.86 -4.75
CA VAL A 146 6.96 13.13 -5.26
C VAL A 146 5.91 14.21 -5.14
N VAL A 147 6.35 15.38 -4.70
CA VAL A 147 5.58 16.62 -4.82
C VAL A 147 5.96 17.29 -6.14
N PHE A 148 4.95 17.70 -6.90
CA PHE A 148 5.12 18.40 -8.17
C PHE A 148 4.00 19.44 -8.34
N LYS A 149 4.20 20.35 -9.27
CA LYS A 149 3.20 21.32 -9.71
C LYS A 149 2.20 20.65 -10.66
N TYR A 150 0.93 20.67 -10.30
CA TYR A 150 -0.13 20.11 -11.14
C TYR A 150 -0.15 20.81 -12.51
N PRO A 151 -0.05 20.06 -13.63
CA PRO A 151 0.01 20.66 -14.96
C PRO A 151 -1.35 21.18 -15.46
N GLY A 152 -2.47 20.66 -14.94
CA GLY A 152 -3.81 21.02 -15.38
C GLY A 152 -4.41 22.26 -14.71
N PRO A 153 -5.59 22.71 -15.16
CA PRO A 153 -6.26 23.86 -14.58
C PRO A 153 -6.79 23.56 -13.16
N THR A 154 -6.62 24.49 -12.22
CA THR A 154 -7.30 24.40 -10.92
C THR A 154 -8.64 25.14 -10.97
N ALA A 155 -9.72 24.44 -10.65
CA ALA A 155 -11.05 25.04 -10.56
C ALA A 155 -11.08 26.23 -9.58
N GLY A 156 -11.53 27.39 -10.07
CA GLY A 156 -11.67 28.61 -9.28
C GLY A 156 -10.39 29.46 -9.16
N GLU A 157 -9.29 29.05 -9.80
CA GLU A 157 -8.05 29.82 -9.86
C GLU A 157 -7.82 30.42 -11.26
N ALA A 158 -7.07 31.52 -11.32
CA ALA A 158 -6.69 32.12 -12.61
C ALA A 158 -5.74 31.17 -13.38
N PRO A 159 -5.76 31.19 -14.73
CA PRO A 159 -4.80 30.44 -15.54
C PRO A 159 -3.36 30.70 -15.10
N GLY A 160 -2.55 29.65 -15.02
CA GLY A 160 -1.17 29.69 -14.51
C GLY A 160 -1.03 29.55 -12.98
N SER A 161 -2.13 29.40 -12.23
CA SER A 161 -2.07 29.05 -10.81
C SER A 161 -1.77 27.56 -10.63
N GLN A 162 -0.58 27.24 -10.12
CA GLN A 162 -0.11 25.86 -9.98
C GLN A 162 -0.16 25.37 -8.53
N ASN A 163 -1.14 24.51 -8.26
CA ASN A 163 -1.24 23.77 -7.01
C ASN A 163 -0.22 22.63 -6.92
N ASN A 164 0.25 22.36 -5.70
CA ASN A 164 1.15 21.24 -5.46
C ASN A 164 0.34 19.95 -5.32
N TYR A 165 0.68 18.95 -6.12
CA TYR A 165 0.15 17.60 -6.01
C TYR A 165 1.25 16.68 -5.46
N ILE A 166 0.82 15.63 -4.76
CA ILE A 166 1.69 14.56 -4.29
C ILE A 166 1.15 13.22 -4.75
N LYS A 167 2.01 12.42 -5.40
CA LYS A 167 1.67 11.11 -5.95
C LYS A 167 2.90 10.20 -5.98
N ARG A 168 2.69 8.91 -6.25
CA ARG A 168 3.75 7.92 -6.47
C ARG A 168 4.16 7.92 -7.94
N LEU A 169 5.46 8.00 -8.20
CA LEU A 169 6.04 7.90 -9.54
C LEU A 169 5.93 6.46 -10.06
N VAL A 170 5.20 6.24 -11.15
CA VAL A 170 4.98 4.89 -11.69
C VAL A 170 5.63 4.66 -13.06
N ALA A 171 5.85 5.69 -13.88
CA ALA A 171 6.56 5.59 -15.16
C ALA A 171 7.67 6.63 -15.29
N LEU A 172 8.82 6.21 -15.82
CA LEU A 172 10.04 7.01 -15.96
C LEU A 172 10.21 7.53 -17.40
N PRO A 173 11.14 8.48 -17.62
CA PRO A 173 11.31 9.07 -18.94
C PRO A 173 11.75 8.07 -20.03
N GLY A 174 11.21 8.26 -21.23
CA GLY A 174 11.42 7.39 -22.38
C GLY A 174 10.67 6.06 -22.33
N GLU A 175 9.78 5.86 -21.36
CA GLU A 175 8.99 4.63 -21.22
C GLU A 175 7.62 4.75 -21.88
N GLN A 176 7.10 3.61 -22.31
CA GLN A 176 5.68 3.40 -22.51
C GLN A 176 5.11 2.64 -21.31
N VAL A 177 3.94 3.05 -20.81
CA VAL A 177 3.32 2.47 -19.60
C VAL A 177 1.95 1.86 -19.87
N ALA A 178 1.67 0.74 -19.19
CA ALA A 178 0.37 0.10 -19.14
C ALA A 178 0.01 -0.30 -17.70
N PHE A 179 -1.26 -0.17 -17.34
CA PHE A 179 -1.82 -0.58 -16.06
C PHE A 179 -2.78 -1.74 -16.29
N ILE A 180 -2.42 -2.91 -15.78
CA ILE A 180 -3.14 -4.15 -16.08
C ILE A 180 -3.28 -4.95 -14.79
N ASP A 181 -4.51 -5.24 -14.40
CA ASP A 181 -4.83 -6.04 -13.23
C ASP A 181 -4.13 -5.54 -11.94
N GLY A 182 -4.09 -4.22 -11.79
CA GLY A 182 -3.48 -3.53 -10.65
C GLY A 182 -1.98 -3.24 -10.79
N ASP A 183 -1.28 -3.94 -11.68
CA ASP A 183 0.16 -3.87 -11.86
C ASP A 183 0.57 -2.83 -12.91
N VAL A 184 1.81 -2.37 -12.80
CA VAL A 184 2.43 -1.45 -13.76
C VAL A 184 3.37 -2.22 -14.68
N PHE A 185 3.14 -2.12 -15.99
CA PHE A 185 4.03 -2.63 -17.02
C PHE A 185 4.69 -1.47 -17.74
N THR A 186 5.97 -1.63 -18.07
CA THR A 186 6.74 -0.63 -18.81
C THR A 186 7.57 -1.27 -19.92
N ARG A 187 7.80 -0.52 -20.99
CA ARG A 187 8.82 -0.81 -22.01
C ARG A 187 9.46 0.47 -22.50
N ARG A 188 10.59 0.38 -23.21
CA ARG A 188 11.13 1.49 -24.02
C ARG A 188 10.80 1.21 -25.48
N PRO A 189 9.80 1.87 -26.08
CA PRO A 189 9.31 1.49 -27.41
C PRO A 189 10.27 1.95 -28.52
N THR A 190 10.44 1.12 -29.55
CA THR A 190 11.05 1.51 -30.82
C THR A 190 10.10 2.41 -31.64
N ASP A 191 10.61 3.07 -32.68
CA ASP A 191 9.78 3.96 -33.51
C ASP A 191 8.63 3.25 -34.23
N ASP A 192 8.77 1.95 -34.52
CA ASP A 192 7.67 1.16 -35.07
C ASP A 192 6.67 0.75 -34.00
N GLN A 193 7.14 0.42 -32.79
CA GLN A 193 6.25 0.11 -31.65
C GLN A 193 5.40 1.31 -31.22
N LYS A 194 5.89 2.55 -31.43
CA LYS A 194 5.10 3.77 -31.19
C LYS A 194 3.87 3.90 -32.09
N LYS A 195 3.80 3.15 -33.19
CA LYS A 195 2.70 3.17 -34.17
C LYS A 195 1.72 2.01 -33.98
N GLU A 196 1.97 1.12 -33.02
CA GLU A 196 1.10 -0.03 -32.74
C GLU A 196 -0.26 0.43 -32.21
N THR A 197 -1.35 -0.09 -32.78
CA THR A 197 -2.71 0.12 -32.28
C THR A 197 -3.06 -0.81 -31.11
N ASN A 198 -2.44 -2.00 -31.05
CA ASN A 198 -2.51 -2.90 -29.90
C ASN A 198 -1.13 -2.99 -29.22
N ALA A 199 -0.75 -1.95 -28.46
CA ALA A 199 0.56 -1.91 -27.82
C ALA A 199 0.79 -3.04 -26.81
N TRP A 200 -0.28 -3.61 -26.22
CA TRP A 200 -0.18 -4.68 -25.23
C TRP A 200 0.20 -6.04 -25.83
N ALA A 201 -0.03 -6.24 -27.12
CA ALA A 201 0.44 -7.44 -27.84
C ALA A 201 1.91 -7.34 -28.27
N GLY A 202 2.47 -6.12 -28.29
CA GLY A 202 3.85 -5.90 -28.69
C GLY A 202 4.87 -6.45 -27.69
N GLU A 203 6.11 -6.64 -28.15
CA GLU A 203 7.18 -7.18 -27.31
C GLU A 203 7.86 -6.12 -26.42
N GLY A 204 8.75 -6.57 -25.53
CA GLY A 204 9.64 -5.71 -24.74
C GLY A 204 9.06 -5.21 -23.41
N TRP A 205 7.82 -5.55 -23.09
CA TRP A 205 7.21 -5.22 -21.80
C TRP A 205 7.86 -5.97 -20.63
N ARG A 206 7.96 -5.27 -19.52
CA ARG A 206 8.40 -5.78 -18.22
C ARG A 206 7.49 -5.23 -17.13
N ILE A 207 7.16 -6.07 -16.16
CA ILE A 207 6.48 -5.61 -14.96
C ILE A 207 7.43 -4.75 -14.11
N ALA A 208 6.94 -3.62 -13.63
CA ALA A 208 7.66 -2.74 -12.74
C ALA A 208 7.46 -3.23 -11.29
N ARG A 209 8.41 -4.03 -10.80
CA ARG A 209 8.35 -4.62 -9.45
C ARG A 209 8.69 -3.60 -8.38
N LYS A 210 7.87 -3.51 -7.34
CA LYS A 210 8.13 -2.64 -6.19
C LYS A 210 9.34 -3.15 -5.40
N PRO A 211 10.32 -2.30 -5.06
CA PRO A 211 11.39 -2.69 -4.15
C PRO A 211 10.81 -3.11 -2.81
N GLU A 212 11.43 -4.08 -2.13
CA GLU A 212 10.91 -4.65 -0.87
C GLU A 212 10.50 -3.57 0.16
N ARG A 213 11.33 -2.55 0.36
CA ARG A 213 11.04 -1.46 1.32
C ARG A 213 9.74 -0.73 0.98
N VAL A 214 9.45 -0.53 -0.31
CA VAL A 214 8.23 0.10 -0.80
C VAL A 214 7.08 -0.87 -0.58
N GLN A 215 7.24 -2.13 -0.99
CA GLN A 215 6.23 -3.16 -0.83
C GLN A 215 5.78 -3.30 0.64
N ARG A 216 6.73 -3.33 1.57
CA ARG A 216 6.44 -3.41 3.02
C ARG A 216 5.60 -2.24 3.53
N ALA A 217 5.80 -1.05 2.96
CA ALA A 217 5.12 0.16 3.39
C ALA A 217 3.68 0.26 2.85
N VAL A 218 3.36 -0.43 1.75
CA VAL A 218 2.09 -0.29 1.05
C VAL A 218 1.12 -1.46 1.22
N TRP A 219 1.54 -2.53 1.91
CA TRP A 219 0.65 -3.62 2.30
C TRP A 219 -0.56 -3.08 3.07
N GLN A 220 -1.76 -3.43 2.60
CA GLN A 220 -3.01 -3.08 3.27
C GLN A 220 -3.60 -4.32 3.94
N PRO A 221 -3.78 -4.31 5.26
CA PRO A 221 -4.26 -5.48 5.98
C PRO A 221 -5.73 -5.74 5.65
N MET A 222 -6.05 -6.99 5.36
CA MET A 222 -7.43 -7.47 5.22
C MET A 222 -7.93 -8.12 6.51
N PHE A 223 -7.05 -8.81 7.22
CA PHE A 223 -7.31 -9.42 8.51
C PHE A 223 -6.00 -9.74 9.22
N ASP A 224 -5.98 -9.62 10.54
CA ASP A 224 -4.92 -10.14 11.40
C ASP A 224 -5.55 -10.70 12.67
N SER A 225 -5.26 -11.97 12.99
CA SER A 225 -5.88 -12.66 14.12
C SER A 225 -5.58 -12.02 15.47
N GLN A 226 -4.57 -11.14 15.57
CA GLN A 226 -4.32 -10.36 16.78
C GLN A 226 -5.46 -9.39 17.13
N TYR A 227 -6.26 -8.98 16.14
CA TYR A 227 -7.43 -8.11 16.30
C TYR A 227 -8.74 -8.92 16.34
N THR A 228 -8.67 -10.18 16.79
CA THR A 228 -9.87 -10.97 17.06
C THR A 228 -10.63 -10.33 18.23
N PRO A 229 -11.92 -9.97 18.08
CA PRO A 229 -12.68 -9.31 19.14
C PRO A 229 -12.72 -10.10 20.45
N TRP A 230 -12.48 -9.44 21.59
CA TRP A 230 -12.46 -10.10 22.90
C TRP A 230 -13.85 -10.61 23.34
N ASP A 231 -14.90 -9.89 22.97
CA ASP A 231 -16.30 -10.20 23.29
C ASP A 231 -16.94 -11.15 22.27
N ALA A 232 -16.16 -11.64 21.29
CA ALA A 232 -16.57 -12.77 20.46
C ALA A 232 -17.01 -13.98 21.30
N GLN A 233 -16.69 -13.95 22.60
CA GLN A 233 -16.98 -14.92 23.66
C GLN A 233 -18.35 -14.79 24.38
N GLN A 234 -19.13 -13.70 24.21
CA GLN A 234 -20.21 -13.35 25.17
C GLN A 234 -21.62 -12.96 24.61
N GLY A 235 -21.99 -13.24 23.36
CA GLY A 235 -23.40 -13.04 22.94
C GLY A 235 -23.67 -12.89 21.44
N LYS A 236 -24.96 -12.77 21.07
CA LYS A 236 -25.49 -12.77 19.69
C LYS A 236 -24.75 -11.78 18.77
N GLY A 237 -24.02 -12.34 17.80
CA GLY A 237 -23.13 -11.65 16.87
C GLY A 237 -21.79 -12.36 16.80
N GLN A 238 -21.79 -13.67 16.52
CA GLN A 238 -20.58 -14.48 16.53
C GLN A 238 -19.60 -14.00 15.45
N PHE A 239 -18.52 -13.35 15.88
CA PHE A 239 -17.39 -13.09 14.99
C PHE A 239 -16.89 -14.43 14.45
N THR A 240 -16.90 -14.56 13.13
CA THR A 240 -16.35 -15.71 12.44
C THR A 240 -15.05 -15.26 11.78
N PRO A 241 -13.88 -15.82 12.16
CA PRO A 241 -12.63 -15.47 11.49
C PRO A 241 -12.73 -15.79 9.99
N PRO A 242 -12.03 -15.03 9.12
CA PRO A 242 -12.02 -15.29 7.67
C PRO A 242 -11.15 -16.50 7.29
N TRP A 243 -11.13 -17.50 8.18
CA TRP A 243 -10.35 -18.73 8.06
C TRP A 243 -11.25 -19.91 8.42
N LYS A 244 -11.16 -20.98 7.63
CA LYS A 244 -11.91 -22.22 7.85
C LYS A 244 -10.98 -23.42 7.73
N GLY A 245 -11.07 -24.31 8.72
CA GLY A 245 -10.40 -25.60 8.68
C GLY A 245 -11.12 -26.58 7.75
N THR A 246 -10.37 -27.35 6.96
CA THR A 246 -10.97 -28.29 5.98
C THR A 246 -11.33 -29.66 6.55
N THR A 247 -10.81 -30.02 7.73
CA THR A 247 -11.04 -31.32 8.36
C THR A 247 -11.56 -31.16 9.79
N SER A 248 -12.03 -32.26 10.38
CA SER A 248 -12.18 -32.35 11.83
C SER A 248 -10.81 -32.25 12.52
N GLY A 249 -10.77 -31.72 13.74
CA GLY A 249 -9.54 -31.55 14.53
C GLY A 249 -9.05 -30.11 14.70
N TRP A 250 -9.64 -29.16 13.96
CA TRP A 250 -9.42 -27.73 14.20
C TRP A 250 -10.18 -27.25 15.44
N ASN A 251 -9.45 -26.54 16.30
CA ASN A 251 -9.98 -25.82 17.44
C ASN A 251 -9.64 -24.33 17.25
N PHE A 252 -10.67 -23.56 16.90
CA PHE A 252 -10.64 -22.10 16.76
C PHE A 252 -10.97 -21.38 18.09
N GLY A 253 -11.04 -22.13 19.19
CA GLY A 253 -11.67 -21.77 20.45
C GLY A 253 -12.97 -22.55 20.70
N GLU A 254 -13.55 -22.40 21.89
CA GLU A 254 -14.87 -22.97 22.19
C GLU A 254 -15.93 -22.37 21.24
N PRO A 255 -17.01 -23.08 20.91
CA PRO A 255 -18.10 -22.54 20.10
C PRO A 255 -18.62 -21.21 20.67
N GLY A 256 -18.56 -20.14 19.86
CA GLY A 256 -18.90 -18.79 20.31
C GLY A 256 -17.82 -18.13 21.17
N LYS A 257 -16.55 -18.55 21.06
CA LYS A 257 -15.35 -17.89 21.61
C LYS A 257 -14.20 -17.94 20.59
N ALA A 258 -14.16 -16.99 19.65
CA ALA A 258 -13.04 -16.94 18.69
C ALA A 258 -11.70 -16.70 19.40
N ASN A 259 -10.70 -17.54 19.14
CA ASN A 259 -9.34 -17.38 19.64
C ASN A 259 -8.46 -16.65 18.62
N ALA A 260 -7.52 -15.82 19.10
CA ALA A 260 -6.45 -15.27 18.27
C ALA A 260 -5.43 -16.33 17.78
N HIS A 261 -5.54 -17.55 18.31
CA HIS A 261 -4.68 -18.70 18.00
C HIS A 261 -5.53 -19.90 17.59
N TYR A 262 -5.09 -20.61 16.54
CA TYR A 262 -5.80 -21.77 16.02
C TYR A 262 -5.00 -23.02 16.30
N ARG A 263 -5.63 -24.03 16.90
CA ARG A 263 -4.98 -25.30 17.22
C ARG A 263 -5.50 -26.37 16.28
N PHE A 264 -4.60 -27.18 15.73
CA PHE A 264 -4.96 -28.43 15.05
C PHE A 264 -4.43 -29.61 15.88
N ASP A 265 -5.34 -30.44 16.37
CA ASP A 265 -5.02 -31.53 17.31
C ASP A 265 -4.99 -32.92 16.65
N ALA A 266 -4.53 -32.98 15.40
CA ALA A 266 -4.23 -34.22 14.70
C ALA A 266 -2.94 -34.07 13.87
N ALA A 267 -2.40 -35.18 13.35
CA ALA A 267 -1.25 -35.19 12.45
C ALA A 267 -1.64 -35.49 10.99
N THR A 268 -2.94 -35.65 10.71
CA THR A 268 -3.47 -35.92 9.37
C THR A 268 -3.37 -34.68 8.48
N PRO A 269 -3.30 -34.83 7.14
CA PRO A 269 -3.41 -33.70 6.22
C PRO A 269 -4.63 -32.83 6.51
N THR A 270 -4.44 -31.52 6.51
CA THR A 270 -5.49 -30.52 6.70
C THR A 270 -5.13 -29.22 6.01
N ALA A 271 -6.08 -28.29 5.93
CA ALA A 271 -5.83 -26.94 5.43
C ALA A 271 -6.60 -25.89 6.22
N LEU A 272 -6.04 -24.68 6.24
CA LEU A 272 -6.65 -23.46 6.71
C LEU A 272 -6.95 -22.58 5.49
N GLU A 273 -8.21 -22.53 5.09
CA GLU A 273 -8.66 -21.82 3.90
C GLU A 273 -9.14 -20.42 4.23
N TRP A 274 -8.70 -19.43 3.45
CA TRP A 274 -9.28 -18.11 3.48
C TRP A 274 -10.71 -18.20 2.95
N THR A 275 -11.67 -17.95 3.83
CA THR A 275 -13.10 -18.10 3.52
C THR A 275 -13.85 -16.90 4.03
N ASN A 276 -14.99 -16.59 3.41
CA ASN A 276 -15.93 -15.55 3.81
C ASN A 276 -15.53 -14.10 3.50
N ARG A 277 -14.42 -13.80 2.80
CA ARG A 277 -14.13 -12.44 2.31
C ARG A 277 -13.48 -12.46 0.92
N PRO A 278 -14.03 -11.77 -0.11
CA PRO A 278 -13.33 -11.62 -1.38
C PRO A 278 -12.06 -10.77 -1.19
N ILE A 279 -10.99 -11.13 -1.91
CA ILE A 279 -9.73 -10.38 -1.89
C ILE A 279 -9.85 -9.28 -2.94
N THR A 280 -10.09 -8.05 -2.50
CA THR A 280 -10.32 -6.90 -3.39
C THR A 280 -9.47 -5.71 -2.99
N ASP A 281 -9.46 -4.69 -3.85
CA ASP A 281 -8.80 -3.41 -3.61
C ASP A 281 -9.61 -2.44 -2.73
N TRP A 282 -10.70 -2.93 -2.13
CA TRP A 282 -11.46 -2.16 -1.17
C TRP A 282 -10.56 -1.65 -0.02
N THR A 283 -10.86 -0.45 0.45
CA THR A 283 -10.16 0.18 1.57
C THR A 283 -11.16 0.91 2.45
N ALA A 284 -11.02 0.72 3.76
CA ALA A 284 -11.84 1.39 4.76
C ALA A 284 -11.73 2.91 4.68
N TYR A 285 -10.61 3.42 4.16
CA TYR A 285 -10.44 4.86 3.95
C TYR A 285 -11.55 5.44 3.06
N ASN A 286 -12.09 4.65 2.13
CA ASN A 286 -13.09 5.11 1.18
C ASN A 286 -14.54 4.77 1.59
N GLU A 287 -14.76 4.35 2.83
CA GLU A 287 -16.10 4.03 3.31
C GLU A 287 -16.99 5.28 3.39
N TRP A 288 -18.16 5.24 2.75
CA TRP A 288 -19.13 6.34 2.68
C TRP A 288 -20.57 5.84 2.87
N TYR A 289 -21.48 6.72 3.30
CA TYR A 289 -22.92 6.45 3.54
C TYR A 289 -23.67 5.71 2.41
N GLN A 290 -23.13 5.68 1.19
CA GLN A 290 -23.80 5.15 0.00
C GLN A 290 -23.37 3.74 -0.41
N VAL A 291 -22.59 3.06 0.42
CA VAL A 291 -22.37 1.62 0.27
C VAL A 291 -23.59 0.84 0.83
N ALA A 292 -24.81 1.22 0.41
CA ALA A 292 -26.05 0.56 0.84
C ALA A 292 -26.25 -0.84 0.22
N ASN A 293 -25.35 -1.26 -0.68
CA ASN A 293 -25.44 -2.52 -1.42
C ASN A 293 -24.08 -3.23 -1.61
N TYR A 294 -23.09 -2.94 -0.75
CA TYR A 294 -21.95 -3.87 -0.66
C TYR A 294 -22.26 -4.83 0.48
N PRO A 295 -22.33 -6.13 0.19
CA PRO A 295 -22.25 -7.10 1.25
C PRO A 295 -20.88 -6.94 1.89
N VAL A 296 -20.86 -6.47 3.14
CA VAL A 296 -19.96 -7.11 4.12
C VAL A 296 -20.16 -8.62 3.86
N PRO A 297 -19.12 -9.33 3.43
CA PRO A 297 -19.28 -10.50 2.57
C PRO A 297 -20.15 -11.60 3.21
N PRO A 298 -20.98 -12.37 2.45
CA PRO A 298 -20.89 -12.62 1.01
C PRO A 298 -22.19 -12.35 0.20
N GLY A 299 -22.09 -11.80 -1.02
CA GLY A 299 -23.23 -11.76 -1.94
C GLY A 299 -22.99 -10.94 -3.22
N PRO A 300 -23.76 -11.17 -4.31
CA PRO A 300 -23.47 -10.64 -5.64
C PRO A 300 -23.90 -9.18 -5.81
N VAL A 301 -23.20 -8.52 -6.74
CA VAL A 301 -23.39 -7.17 -7.26
C VAL A 301 -24.86 -6.78 -7.45
N VAL A 302 -25.26 -5.61 -6.94
CA VAL A 302 -26.54 -4.97 -7.26
C VAL A 302 -26.29 -3.65 -8.01
N LYS A 303 -26.80 -3.55 -9.24
CA LYS A 303 -26.96 -2.28 -9.97
C LYS A 303 -28.13 -1.49 -9.38
N MET A 304 -27.96 -0.19 -9.16
CA MET A 304 -29.07 0.78 -9.05
C MET A 304 -28.70 2.06 -9.81
N GLY A 305 -29.56 2.49 -10.74
CA GLY A 305 -29.59 3.88 -11.21
C GLY A 305 -30.22 4.79 -10.14
N THR A 306 -30.20 6.11 -10.19
CA THR A 306 -29.64 7.12 -11.10
C THR A 306 -28.97 8.17 -10.22
N GLY A 307 -27.63 8.26 -10.24
CA GLY A 307 -26.88 9.31 -9.56
C GLY A 307 -26.35 8.97 -8.17
N VAL A 308 -25.46 7.97 -8.07
CA VAL A 308 -24.59 7.69 -6.92
C VAL A 308 -23.29 7.05 -7.43
N ALA A 309 -22.12 7.57 -7.06
CA ALA A 309 -20.84 6.98 -7.44
C ALA A 309 -20.51 5.80 -6.51
N HIS A 310 -20.77 4.57 -6.94
CA HIS A 310 -20.27 3.38 -6.27
C HIS A 310 -18.77 3.23 -6.55
N LEU A 311 -17.96 3.05 -5.51
CA LEU A 311 -16.57 2.65 -5.70
C LEU A 311 -16.54 1.19 -6.14
N ILE A 312 -16.27 1.00 -7.43
CA ILE A 312 -16.05 -0.29 -8.05
C ILE A 312 -14.79 -0.89 -7.41
N CYS A 313 -14.89 -2.12 -6.90
CA CYS A 313 -13.76 -2.84 -6.34
C CYS A 313 -13.34 -3.96 -7.30
N PHE A 314 -12.04 -4.09 -7.53
CA PHE A 314 -11.45 -5.11 -8.37
C PHE A 314 -10.86 -6.24 -7.52
N PRO A 315 -10.88 -7.49 -8.01
CA PRO A 315 -10.18 -8.59 -7.34
C PRO A 315 -8.68 -8.31 -7.30
N VAL A 316 -8.04 -8.61 -6.17
CA VAL A 316 -6.60 -8.45 -5.99
C VAL A 316 -5.97 -9.82 -5.84
N SER A 317 -4.98 -10.07 -6.69
CA SER A 317 -4.21 -11.33 -6.68
C SER A 317 -2.84 -11.18 -6.05
N ASP A 318 -2.43 -9.94 -5.73
CA ASP A 318 -1.16 -9.66 -5.08
C ASP A 318 -1.36 -9.53 -3.57
N ILE A 319 -0.86 -10.54 -2.86
CA ILE A 319 -1.14 -10.77 -1.46
C ILE A 319 0.14 -11.08 -0.69
N ARG A 320 0.05 -10.82 0.62
CA ARG A 320 0.96 -11.35 1.62
C ARG A 320 0.16 -12.13 2.64
N ALA A 321 0.42 -13.43 2.73
CA ALA A 321 -0.13 -14.30 3.76
C ALA A 321 0.92 -14.55 4.85
N ARG A 322 0.52 -14.44 6.12
CA ARG A 322 1.42 -14.57 7.27
C ARG A 322 0.83 -15.49 8.32
N CYS A 323 1.68 -16.27 8.96
CA CYS A 323 1.33 -17.00 10.18
C CYS A 323 2.59 -17.26 11.01
N THR A 324 2.42 -17.55 12.30
CA THR A 324 3.47 -18.06 13.16
C THR A 324 3.09 -19.45 13.63
N LEU A 325 3.94 -20.43 13.38
CA LEU A 325 3.66 -21.84 13.64
C LEU A 325 4.49 -22.36 14.80
N THR A 326 3.83 -23.08 15.71
CA THR A 326 4.45 -23.83 16.79
C THR A 326 4.06 -25.30 16.64
N PRO A 327 4.92 -26.15 16.04
CA PRO A 327 4.68 -27.58 15.88
C PRO A 327 4.90 -28.36 17.19
N ASP A 328 4.24 -29.50 17.35
CA ASP A 328 4.51 -30.42 18.48
C ASP A 328 5.62 -31.43 18.16
N ALA A 329 5.86 -31.70 16.88
CA ALA A 329 6.83 -32.67 16.37
C ALA A 329 7.52 -32.17 15.09
N ASP A 330 8.74 -32.68 14.83
CA ASP A 330 9.62 -32.29 13.70
C ASP A 330 9.09 -32.67 12.32
N ALA A 331 7.99 -33.44 12.26
CA ALA A 331 7.41 -33.94 11.02
C ALA A 331 6.43 -32.96 10.36
N LEU A 332 6.29 -31.72 10.86
CA LEU A 332 5.37 -30.75 10.25
C LEU A 332 5.83 -30.37 8.85
N THR A 333 4.95 -30.58 7.87
CA THR A 333 5.05 -29.98 6.54
C THR A 333 4.03 -28.89 6.39
N MET A 334 4.38 -27.82 5.67
CA MET A 334 3.50 -26.70 5.38
C MET A 334 3.57 -26.35 3.90
N SER A 335 2.45 -25.98 3.29
CA SER A 335 2.44 -25.29 2.01
C SER A 335 1.55 -24.06 2.07
N ALA A 336 1.95 -22.97 1.42
CA ALA A 336 1.07 -21.86 1.09
C ALA A 336 0.62 -22.01 -0.36
N LEU A 337 -0.69 -21.96 -0.62
CA LEU A 337 -1.26 -22.11 -1.96
C LEU A 337 -2.20 -20.94 -2.28
N LEU A 338 -1.90 -20.25 -3.37
CA LEU A 338 -2.72 -19.19 -3.93
C LEU A 338 -3.25 -19.64 -5.29
N LEU A 339 -4.58 -19.66 -5.46
CA LEU A 339 -5.21 -19.70 -6.77
C LEU A 339 -5.45 -18.26 -7.21
N ALA A 340 -4.77 -17.83 -8.26
CA ALA A 340 -4.90 -16.48 -8.81
C ALA A 340 -4.62 -16.50 -10.31
N ARG A 341 -5.31 -15.64 -11.07
CA ARG A 341 -5.00 -15.44 -12.50
C ARG A 341 -4.96 -16.75 -13.31
N GLY A 342 -5.91 -17.65 -13.04
CA GLY A 342 -6.01 -18.95 -13.70
C GLY A 342 -4.85 -19.91 -13.41
N HIS A 343 -4.05 -19.66 -12.37
CA HIS A 343 -2.88 -20.43 -11.99
C HIS A 343 -2.90 -20.73 -10.48
N GLU A 344 -2.27 -21.84 -10.11
CA GLU A 344 -1.91 -22.11 -8.72
C GLU A 344 -0.45 -21.74 -8.50
N PHE A 345 -0.19 -20.98 -7.44
CA PHE A 345 1.13 -20.56 -6.96
C PHE A 345 1.35 -21.17 -5.59
N ARG A 346 2.48 -21.84 -5.40
CA ARG A 346 2.73 -22.66 -4.21
C ARG A 346 4.11 -22.40 -3.63
N ALA A 347 4.18 -22.34 -2.30
CA ALA A 347 5.43 -22.42 -1.56
C ALA A 347 5.36 -23.63 -0.62
N ASP A 348 6.19 -24.64 -0.87
CA ASP A 348 6.30 -25.86 -0.07
C ASP A 348 7.43 -25.75 0.95
N LEU A 349 7.17 -26.11 2.20
CA LEU A 349 8.14 -26.26 3.28
C LEU A 349 8.04 -27.71 3.77
N SER A 350 8.91 -28.58 3.24
CA SER A 350 8.88 -30.01 3.54
C SER A 350 10.25 -30.65 3.31
N GLY A 351 10.57 -31.73 4.06
CA GLY A 351 11.79 -32.49 3.82
C GLY A 351 13.09 -31.68 3.96
N GLY A 352 13.08 -30.60 4.76
CA GLY A 352 14.23 -29.71 4.91
C GLY A 352 14.42 -28.72 3.75
N GLN A 353 13.48 -28.62 2.82
CA GLN A 353 13.56 -27.70 1.68
C GLN A 353 12.36 -26.77 1.59
N ALA A 354 12.61 -25.57 1.07
CA ALA A 354 11.62 -24.64 0.59
C ALA A 354 11.59 -24.67 -0.94
N ILE A 355 10.42 -24.80 -1.55
CA ILE A 355 10.26 -24.83 -3.02
C ILE A 355 9.14 -23.88 -3.44
N LEU A 356 9.44 -22.96 -4.36
CA LEU A 356 8.45 -22.10 -5.01
C LEU A 356 8.05 -22.72 -6.35
N ARG A 357 6.75 -22.83 -6.60
CA ARG A 357 6.20 -23.52 -7.77
C ARG A 357 4.99 -22.80 -8.33
N MET A 358 4.73 -23.01 -9.61
CA MET A 358 3.47 -22.59 -10.24
C MET A 358 2.96 -23.64 -11.22
N ARG A 359 1.65 -23.64 -11.48
CA ARG A 359 1.03 -24.39 -12.56
C ARG A 359 -0.25 -23.71 -13.05
N PRO A 360 -0.74 -24.01 -14.27
CA PRO A 360 -2.12 -23.70 -14.63
C PRO A 360 -3.09 -24.26 -13.60
N ALA A 361 -4.16 -23.54 -13.29
CA ALA A 361 -5.18 -24.04 -12.41
C ALA A 361 -5.84 -25.29 -13.01
N PRO A 362 -6.14 -26.32 -12.20
CA PRO A 362 -6.92 -27.47 -12.65
C PRO A 362 -8.21 -27.05 -13.36
N SER A 363 -8.48 -27.67 -14.49
CA SER A 363 -9.67 -27.42 -15.30
C SER A 363 -10.40 -28.73 -15.62
N LYS A 364 -11.57 -28.65 -16.28
CA LYS A 364 -12.27 -29.84 -16.77
C LYS A 364 -11.44 -30.62 -17.81
N ASP A 365 -10.63 -29.90 -18.59
CA ASP A 365 -9.84 -30.47 -19.68
C ASP A 365 -8.49 -31.01 -19.20
N ASN A 366 -7.96 -30.46 -18.11
CA ASN A 366 -6.76 -30.95 -17.45
C ASN A 366 -6.90 -30.84 -15.93
N ALA A 367 -7.29 -31.95 -15.31
CA ALA A 367 -7.55 -32.02 -13.88
C ALA A 367 -6.29 -32.00 -13.01
N ASP A 368 -5.11 -32.32 -13.57
CA ASP A 368 -3.84 -32.30 -12.83
C ASP A 368 -2.68 -31.77 -13.70
N PRO A 369 -2.65 -30.44 -13.95
CA PRO A 369 -1.53 -29.83 -14.64
C PRO A 369 -0.22 -30.02 -13.86
N ALA A 370 0.87 -30.27 -14.58
CA ALA A 370 2.18 -30.46 -13.98
C ALA A 370 2.69 -29.18 -13.30
N TRP A 371 3.32 -29.34 -12.14
CA TRP A 371 4.03 -28.26 -11.45
C TRP A 371 5.31 -27.87 -12.18
N LYS A 372 5.55 -26.56 -12.26
CA LYS A 372 6.83 -25.98 -12.64
C LYS A 372 7.51 -25.42 -11.40
N ASP A 373 8.69 -25.95 -11.09
CA ASP A 373 9.54 -25.44 -10.02
C ASP A 373 10.20 -24.14 -10.50
N LEU A 374 10.08 -23.09 -9.69
CA LEU A 374 10.63 -21.78 -9.98
C LEU A 374 11.94 -21.55 -9.23
N ALA A 375 12.00 -21.97 -7.97
CA ALA A 375 13.21 -21.94 -7.15
C ALA A 375 13.11 -22.92 -5.98
N SER A 376 14.25 -23.35 -5.46
CA SER A 376 14.36 -24.18 -4.26
C SER A 376 15.58 -23.78 -3.45
N VAL A 377 15.47 -23.90 -2.12
CA VAL A 377 16.55 -23.66 -1.16
C VAL A 377 16.39 -24.60 0.04
N ASP A 378 17.48 -24.91 0.73
CA ASP A 378 17.40 -25.60 2.01
C ASP A 378 16.77 -24.68 3.07
N LEU A 379 15.90 -25.26 3.91
CA LEU A 379 15.29 -24.55 5.03
C LEU A 379 16.35 -24.28 6.11
N PRO A 380 16.28 -23.12 6.79
CA PRO A 380 17.08 -22.90 8.00
C PRO A 380 16.84 -24.03 9.02
N GLU A 381 17.90 -24.51 9.68
CA GLU A 381 17.81 -25.61 10.66
C GLU A 381 16.82 -25.33 11.79
N THR A 382 16.54 -24.07 12.07
CA THR A 382 15.61 -23.63 13.10
C THR A 382 14.15 -23.65 12.65
N ALA A 383 13.86 -23.72 11.35
CA ALA A 383 12.50 -23.63 10.83
C ALA A 383 11.65 -24.84 11.25
N LEU A 384 10.42 -24.58 11.70
CA LEU A 384 9.40 -25.58 12.00
C LEU A 384 9.85 -26.63 13.05
N LYS A 385 10.68 -26.23 14.02
CA LYS A 385 11.11 -27.10 15.12
C LYS A 385 10.04 -27.24 16.22
N PRO A 386 9.93 -28.42 16.87
CA PRO A 386 9.00 -28.68 17.97
C PRO A 386 9.10 -27.62 19.06
N GLY A 387 7.95 -27.08 19.46
CA GLY A 387 7.85 -26.06 20.52
C GLY A 387 8.41 -24.68 20.15
N ARG A 388 9.01 -24.51 18.96
CA ARG A 388 9.55 -23.23 18.49
C ARG A 388 8.53 -22.52 17.61
N ALA A 389 8.16 -21.31 18.02
CA ALA A 389 7.40 -20.40 17.17
C ALA A 389 8.26 -19.96 15.97
N THR A 390 7.82 -20.29 14.75
CA THR A 390 8.47 -19.92 13.49
C THR A 390 7.53 -19.01 12.71
N ALA A 391 7.92 -17.76 12.45
CA ALA A 391 7.13 -16.84 11.63
C ALA A 391 7.36 -17.13 10.14
N VAL A 392 6.30 -17.35 9.39
CA VAL A 392 6.33 -17.65 7.96
C VAL A 392 5.51 -16.60 7.21
N GLU A 393 6.08 -16.03 6.15
CA GLU A 393 5.35 -15.17 5.21
C GLU A 393 5.48 -15.70 3.79
N PHE A 394 4.35 -15.82 3.09
CA PHE A 394 4.28 -16.09 1.66
C PHE A 394 3.80 -14.84 0.95
N TRP A 395 4.59 -14.37 -0.02
CA TRP A 395 4.24 -13.22 -0.83
C TRP A 395 4.05 -13.68 -2.27
N HIS A 396 2.97 -13.23 -2.88
CA HIS A 396 2.77 -13.27 -4.32
C HIS A 396 2.47 -11.84 -4.76
N VAL A 397 3.40 -11.18 -5.45
CA VAL A 397 3.28 -9.76 -5.83
C VAL A 397 4.14 -9.44 -7.05
N ASP A 398 3.64 -8.60 -7.96
CA ASP A 398 4.36 -8.13 -9.16
C ASP A 398 5.04 -9.27 -9.95
N GLN A 399 4.31 -10.38 -10.16
CA GLN A 399 4.80 -11.61 -10.78
C GLN A 399 6.06 -12.19 -10.12
N THR A 400 6.09 -12.15 -8.79
CA THR A 400 7.10 -12.82 -7.96
C THR A 400 6.43 -13.63 -6.87
N LEU A 401 7.04 -14.75 -6.53
CA LEU A 401 6.76 -15.51 -5.32
C LEU A 401 7.96 -15.31 -4.40
N SER A 402 7.73 -15.05 -3.12
CA SER A 402 8.79 -15.13 -2.12
C SER A 402 8.30 -15.76 -0.83
N LEU A 403 9.24 -16.43 -0.15
CA LEU A 403 9.03 -17.05 1.14
C LEU A 403 10.00 -16.44 2.15
N TRP A 404 9.46 -16.13 3.32
CA TRP A 404 10.17 -15.49 4.41
C TRP A 404 10.04 -16.32 5.67
N ILE A 405 11.13 -16.45 6.43
CA ILE A 405 11.16 -17.10 7.74
C ILE A 405 11.80 -16.13 8.74
N ASP A 406 11.11 -15.91 9.86
CA ASP A 406 11.56 -15.06 10.97
C ASP A 406 12.04 -13.66 10.51
N GLY A 407 11.37 -13.11 9.48
CA GLY A 407 11.64 -11.80 8.90
C GLY A 407 12.72 -11.77 7.80
N GLY A 408 13.43 -12.88 7.55
CA GLY A 408 14.41 -13.00 6.48
C GLY A 408 13.85 -13.68 5.22
N ARG A 409 14.17 -13.15 4.03
CA ARG A 409 13.80 -13.77 2.74
C ARG A 409 14.68 -14.99 2.53
N ILE A 410 14.07 -16.17 2.41
CA ILE A 410 14.83 -17.40 2.19
C ILE A 410 14.87 -17.79 0.72
N VAL A 411 13.80 -17.52 -0.04
CA VAL A 411 13.74 -17.78 -1.49
C VAL A 411 12.80 -16.80 -2.18
N GLU A 412 13.13 -16.43 -3.41
CA GLU A 412 12.33 -15.60 -4.31
C GLU A 412 12.47 -16.09 -5.74
N ALA A 413 11.37 -16.08 -6.49
CA ALA A 413 11.38 -16.39 -7.91
C ALA A 413 10.34 -15.57 -8.67
N GLY A 414 10.74 -15.05 -9.83
CA GLY A 414 9.86 -14.33 -10.74
C GLY A 414 9.31 -15.20 -11.86
N TYR A 415 8.18 -14.79 -12.40
CA TYR A 415 7.68 -15.21 -13.71
C TYR A 415 7.37 -13.95 -14.54
N ASP A 416 7.49 -14.03 -15.87
CA ASP A 416 7.44 -12.84 -16.73
C ASP A 416 6.37 -12.99 -17.81
N TRP A 417 5.10 -12.83 -17.42
CA TRP A 417 4.02 -12.63 -18.39
C TRP A 417 4.07 -11.22 -18.99
N SER A 418 3.78 -11.15 -20.29
CA SER A 418 3.47 -9.93 -21.02
C SER A 418 2.12 -9.34 -20.58
N PRO A 419 1.84 -8.07 -20.91
CA PRO A 419 0.50 -7.48 -20.83
C PRO A 419 -0.63 -8.37 -21.37
N ALA A 420 -0.47 -8.93 -22.57
CA ALA A 420 -1.49 -9.77 -23.20
C ALA A 420 -1.72 -11.08 -22.43
N GLU A 421 -0.65 -11.75 -22.01
CA GLU A 421 -0.73 -12.94 -21.16
C GLU A 421 -1.35 -12.62 -19.80
N ARG A 422 -1.03 -11.46 -19.21
CA ARG A 422 -1.63 -11.01 -17.97
C ARG A 422 -3.14 -10.79 -18.12
N VAL A 423 -3.60 -10.11 -19.17
CA VAL A 423 -5.04 -9.94 -19.43
C VAL A 423 -5.73 -11.30 -19.55
N LEU A 424 -5.17 -12.21 -20.36
CA LEU A 424 -5.74 -13.55 -20.54
C LEU A 424 -5.75 -14.35 -19.23
N ALA A 425 -4.67 -14.27 -18.44
CA ALA A 425 -4.55 -14.94 -17.14
C ALA A 425 -5.48 -14.32 -16.08
N SER A 426 -5.75 -13.02 -16.11
CA SER A 426 -6.60 -12.38 -15.10
C SER A 426 -8.09 -12.46 -15.45
N THR A 427 -8.44 -12.50 -16.74
CA THR A 427 -9.84 -12.38 -17.19
C THR A 427 -10.37 -13.54 -18.04
N GLY A 428 -9.48 -14.30 -18.68
CA GLY A 428 -9.84 -15.40 -19.57
C GLY A 428 -10.23 -15.02 -20.98
N ILE A 429 -10.17 -13.72 -21.32
CA ILE A 429 -10.36 -13.20 -22.67
C ILE A 429 -9.01 -12.69 -23.21
N SER A 430 -8.76 -12.87 -24.51
CA SER A 430 -7.57 -12.30 -25.15
C SER A 430 -7.73 -10.78 -25.36
N VAL A 431 -6.64 -10.05 -25.57
CA VAL A 431 -6.73 -8.60 -25.86
C VAL A 431 -7.50 -8.35 -27.16
N ASP A 432 -7.29 -9.18 -28.18
CA ASP A 432 -7.99 -9.03 -29.47
C ASP A 432 -9.50 -9.31 -29.35
N ASP A 433 -9.89 -10.31 -28.56
CA ASP A 433 -11.30 -10.59 -28.27
C ASP A 433 -11.95 -9.45 -27.46
N ALA A 434 -11.21 -8.86 -26.52
CA ALA A 434 -11.69 -7.70 -25.76
C ALA A 434 -11.93 -6.47 -26.65
N LEU A 435 -11.01 -6.19 -27.59
CA LEU A 435 -11.18 -5.15 -28.60
C LEU A 435 -12.36 -5.45 -29.54
N ALA A 436 -12.54 -6.71 -29.93
CA ALA A 436 -13.68 -7.13 -30.75
C ALA A 436 -15.02 -7.00 -30.00
N GLU A 437 -15.04 -7.23 -28.69
CA GLU A 437 -16.22 -7.04 -27.83
C GLU A 437 -16.57 -5.55 -27.68
N GLU A 438 -15.58 -4.70 -27.44
CA GLU A 438 -15.77 -3.24 -27.32
C GLU A 438 -16.41 -2.63 -28.57
N ASN A 439 -15.95 -3.06 -29.75
CA ASN A 439 -16.52 -2.64 -31.03
C ASN A 439 -18.02 -2.97 -31.15
N LYS A 440 -18.48 -4.04 -30.48
CA LYS A 440 -19.90 -4.44 -30.44
C LYS A 440 -20.69 -3.69 -29.38
N THR A 441 -20.06 -3.28 -28.28
CA THR A 441 -20.70 -2.62 -27.13
C THR A 441 -20.71 -1.09 -27.22
N ARG A 442 -20.40 -0.52 -28.40
CA ARG A 442 -20.33 0.93 -28.65
C ARG A 442 -19.27 1.63 -27.78
N GLY A 443 -18.09 1.02 -27.64
CA GLY A 443 -16.94 1.64 -26.94
C GLY A 443 -16.92 1.40 -25.42
N GLN A 444 -17.63 0.37 -24.93
CA GLN A 444 -17.49 -0.04 -23.54
C GLN A 444 -16.36 -1.07 -23.43
N TRP A 445 -15.21 -0.62 -22.93
CA TRP A 445 -14.06 -1.48 -22.70
C TRP A 445 -14.34 -2.54 -21.63
N PRO A 446 -14.31 -3.85 -21.95
CA PRO A 446 -14.73 -4.90 -21.02
C PRO A 446 -13.83 -5.03 -19.78
N LEU A 447 -12.58 -4.59 -19.84
CA LEU A 447 -11.67 -4.67 -18.68
C LEU A 447 -11.95 -3.61 -17.61
N TYR A 448 -12.92 -2.71 -17.83
CA TYR A 448 -13.47 -1.84 -16.78
C TYR A 448 -14.53 -2.54 -15.92
N ASP A 449 -14.97 -3.75 -16.28
CA ASP A 449 -15.89 -4.55 -15.48
C ASP A 449 -15.12 -5.50 -14.54
N PRO A 450 -15.16 -5.29 -13.20
CA PRO A 450 -14.48 -6.17 -12.25
C PRO A 450 -15.02 -7.60 -12.28
N ALA A 451 -16.26 -7.83 -12.74
CA ALA A 451 -16.84 -9.17 -12.84
C ALA A 451 -16.13 -10.07 -13.86
N ARG A 452 -15.32 -9.48 -14.76
CA ARG A 452 -14.47 -10.21 -15.71
C ARG A 452 -13.23 -10.80 -15.05
N TYR A 453 -12.80 -10.27 -13.92
CA TYR A 453 -11.55 -10.68 -13.29
C TYR A 453 -11.77 -11.91 -12.40
N ARG A 454 -10.85 -12.85 -12.49
CA ARG A 454 -10.84 -14.07 -11.67
C ARG A 454 -10.59 -13.71 -10.21
N GLN A 455 -11.43 -14.23 -9.32
CA GLN A 455 -11.25 -14.07 -7.87
C GLN A 455 -10.06 -14.89 -7.39
N ALA A 456 -9.22 -14.29 -6.55
CA ALA A 456 -8.16 -15.01 -5.88
C ALA A 456 -8.69 -15.80 -4.69
N SER A 457 -8.10 -16.97 -4.41
CA SER A 457 -8.32 -17.71 -3.17
C SER A 457 -7.00 -18.20 -2.59
N PHE A 458 -6.95 -18.31 -1.27
CA PHE A 458 -5.72 -18.65 -0.57
C PHE A 458 -5.97 -19.70 0.50
N ARG A 459 -5.02 -20.61 0.68
CA ARG A 459 -5.01 -21.54 1.81
C ARG A 459 -3.60 -21.92 2.24
N PHE A 460 -3.48 -22.24 3.52
CA PHE A 460 -2.33 -22.99 4.04
C PHE A 460 -2.69 -24.46 4.12
N GLU A 461 -1.79 -25.35 3.70
CA GLU A 461 -1.91 -26.80 3.82
C GLU A 461 -0.89 -27.31 4.84
N PHE A 462 -1.28 -28.25 5.68
CA PHE A 462 -0.45 -28.79 6.76
C PHE A 462 -0.56 -30.31 6.84
N SER A 463 0.50 -30.97 7.28
CA SER A 463 0.49 -32.41 7.59
C SER A 463 1.62 -32.81 8.52
N GLY A 464 1.55 -34.02 9.08
CA GLY A 464 2.66 -34.68 9.78
C GLY A 464 2.84 -34.31 11.25
N SER A 465 2.17 -33.28 11.75
CA SER A 465 2.30 -32.85 13.14
C SER A 465 1.04 -32.16 13.64
N LYS A 466 0.82 -32.20 14.95
CA LYS A 466 -0.08 -31.26 15.63
C LYS A 466 0.62 -29.90 15.70
N PHE A 467 -0.14 -28.82 15.65
CA PHE A 467 0.46 -27.49 15.64
C PHE A 467 -0.50 -26.43 16.13
N THR A 468 0.09 -25.30 16.56
CA THR A 468 -0.64 -24.07 16.87
C THR A 468 -0.23 -22.98 15.89
N ILE A 469 -1.22 -22.30 15.30
CA ILE A 469 -1.06 -21.08 14.53
C ILE A 469 -1.30 -19.89 15.43
N HIS A 470 -0.36 -18.94 15.41
CA HIS A 470 -0.49 -17.61 15.99
C HIS A 470 -0.42 -16.55 14.87
N ARG A 471 -1.03 -15.39 15.10
CA ARG A 471 -0.93 -14.22 14.20
C ARG A 471 -1.15 -14.55 12.72
N SER A 472 -2.27 -15.21 12.42
CA SER A 472 -2.64 -15.50 11.02
C SER A 472 -3.19 -14.23 10.39
N ALA A 473 -2.58 -13.78 9.31
CA ALA A 473 -2.95 -12.54 8.64
C ALA A 473 -2.92 -12.68 7.12
N LEU A 474 -3.75 -11.88 6.47
CA LEU A 474 -3.74 -11.67 5.03
C LEU A 474 -3.71 -10.17 4.77
N ASP A 475 -2.77 -9.74 3.94
CA ASP A 475 -2.66 -8.38 3.44
C ASP A 475 -2.72 -8.42 1.91
N ARG A 476 -3.14 -7.32 1.31
CA ARG A 476 -3.21 -7.15 -0.15
C ARG A 476 -2.43 -5.91 -0.60
N ASP A 477 -1.99 -5.90 -1.85
CA ASP A 477 -1.17 -4.82 -2.41
C ASP A 477 -2.00 -3.57 -2.78
N LEU A 478 -1.32 -2.49 -3.16
CA LEU A 478 -1.95 -1.44 -3.97
C LEU A 478 -2.44 -2.03 -5.29
N HIS A 479 -3.57 -1.54 -5.80
CA HIS A 479 -4.14 -2.00 -7.05
C HIS A 479 -4.50 -0.80 -7.91
N TYR A 480 -3.72 -0.54 -8.96
CA TYR A 480 -4.03 0.51 -9.91
C TYR A 480 -5.18 0.10 -10.83
N GLN A 481 -6.38 0.50 -10.42
CA GLN A 481 -7.62 0.24 -11.17
C GLN A 481 -7.52 0.69 -12.63
N PRO A 482 -8.15 -0.06 -13.56
CA PRO A 482 -8.40 0.45 -14.89
C PRO A 482 -9.48 1.55 -14.79
N ARG A 483 -9.31 2.66 -15.51
CA ARG A 483 -10.11 3.87 -15.32
C ARG A 483 -10.50 4.46 -16.67
N GLN A 484 -11.72 4.96 -16.77
CA GLN A 484 -12.13 5.84 -17.87
C GLN A 484 -12.07 7.29 -17.41
N ARG A 485 -11.60 8.19 -18.29
CA ARG A 485 -11.63 9.63 -18.04
C ARG A 485 -13.06 10.16 -18.06
N PRO A 486 -13.35 11.30 -17.38
CA PRO A 486 -14.68 11.91 -17.35
C PRO A 486 -15.25 12.31 -18.72
N ASP A 487 -14.39 12.54 -19.71
CA ASP A 487 -14.75 12.89 -21.10
C ASP A 487 -14.96 11.65 -22.00
N ASN A 488 -15.14 10.47 -21.39
CA ASN A 488 -15.29 9.16 -22.03
C ASN A 488 -14.06 8.65 -22.81
N VAL A 489 -12.91 9.33 -22.70
CA VAL A 489 -11.64 8.82 -23.24
C VAL A 489 -11.06 7.76 -22.30
N TYR A 490 -10.28 6.82 -22.84
CA TYR A 490 -9.58 5.84 -22.01
C TYR A 490 -8.64 6.51 -21.01
N GLY A 491 -8.52 5.95 -19.82
CA GLY A 491 -7.49 6.37 -18.89
C GLY A 491 -6.10 6.09 -19.45
N LEU A 492 -5.15 6.96 -19.09
CA LEU A 492 -3.77 6.81 -19.52
C LEU A 492 -3.21 5.46 -19.07
N GLY A 493 -2.76 4.65 -20.02
CA GLY A 493 -2.21 3.30 -19.83
C GLY A 493 -3.25 2.21 -19.51
N THR A 494 -4.55 2.49 -19.49
CA THR A 494 -5.59 1.50 -19.12
C THR A 494 -6.27 0.82 -20.32
N HIS A 495 -5.82 1.15 -21.53
CA HIS A 495 -6.28 0.59 -22.81
C HIS A 495 -5.07 0.41 -23.76
N PRO A 496 -5.03 -0.60 -24.65
CA PRO A 496 -3.93 -0.80 -25.60
C PRO A 496 -3.59 0.44 -26.45
N GLU A 497 -4.61 1.23 -26.83
CA GLU A 497 -4.44 2.46 -27.63
C GLU A 497 -4.09 3.70 -26.78
N ALA A 498 -4.16 3.61 -25.45
CA ALA A 498 -3.95 4.73 -24.53
C ALA A 498 -2.64 4.62 -23.75
N CYS A 499 -1.70 3.80 -24.20
CA CYS A 499 -0.40 3.62 -23.54
C CYS A 499 0.50 4.84 -23.79
N ALA A 500 0.59 5.74 -22.80
CA ALA A 500 1.42 6.94 -22.92
C ALA A 500 2.88 6.60 -23.21
N ILE A 501 3.45 7.28 -24.19
CA ILE A 501 4.85 7.17 -24.62
C ILE A 501 5.55 8.44 -24.17
N LEU A 502 6.41 8.31 -23.17
CA LEU A 502 7.01 9.44 -22.48
C LEU A 502 8.25 9.95 -23.22
N THR A 503 8.41 11.26 -23.25
CA THR A 503 9.66 11.90 -23.68
C THR A 503 10.77 11.72 -22.62
N ALA A 504 11.95 12.32 -22.86
CA ALA A 504 13.08 12.27 -21.94
C ALA A 504 12.86 13.03 -20.61
N ASP A 505 11.79 13.82 -20.52
CA ASP A 505 11.49 14.67 -19.37
C ASP A 505 10.08 14.47 -18.80
N GLN A 506 9.34 13.49 -19.31
CA GLN A 506 7.99 13.19 -18.85
C GLN A 506 7.93 12.02 -17.87
N PHE A 507 7.03 12.14 -16.90
CA PHE A 507 6.76 11.17 -15.86
C PHE A 507 5.26 10.91 -15.73
N VAL A 508 4.88 9.73 -15.23
CA VAL A 508 3.49 9.39 -14.90
C VAL A 508 3.39 9.10 -13.41
N PHE A 509 2.34 9.65 -12.79
CA PHE A 509 2.14 9.61 -11.36
C PHE A 509 0.76 9.04 -11.02
N CYS A 510 0.71 8.09 -10.09
CA CYS A 510 -0.54 7.54 -9.58
C CYS A 510 -0.63 7.71 -8.07
N GLY A 511 -1.85 7.84 -7.55
CA GLY A 511 -2.05 7.88 -6.11
C GLY A 511 -2.32 6.48 -5.57
N ASP A 512 -1.86 6.25 -4.34
CA ASP A 512 -1.98 4.95 -3.69
C ASP A 512 -3.45 4.62 -3.34
N ASN A 513 -4.31 5.63 -3.23
CA ASN A 513 -5.76 5.46 -3.19
C ASN A 513 -6.34 5.46 -4.62
N SER A 514 -6.00 4.43 -5.39
CA SER A 514 -6.27 4.38 -6.84
C SER A 514 -7.73 4.67 -7.20
N ALA A 515 -8.70 4.20 -6.39
CA ALA A 515 -10.13 4.39 -6.66
C ALA A 515 -10.58 5.86 -6.56
N ALA A 516 -9.85 6.68 -5.79
CA ALA A 516 -10.21 8.06 -5.44
C ALA A 516 -9.01 9.03 -5.49
N SER A 517 -8.10 8.84 -6.45
CA SER A 517 -6.82 9.57 -6.51
C SER A 517 -6.81 10.77 -7.48
N ALA A 518 -7.71 10.80 -8.49
CA ALA A 518 -7.74 11.81 -9.56
C ALA A 518 -6.32 12.11 -10.11
N ASP A 519 -5.59 11.04 -10.47
CA ASP A 519 -4.20 11.09 -10.90
C ASP A 519 -4.04 11.10 -12.43
N SER A 520 -2.80 10.94 -12.93
CA SER A 520 -2.43 10.98 -14.34
C SER A 520 -3.36 10.19 -15.26
N ARG A 521 -3.96 9.09 -14.78
CA ARG A 521 -4.92 8.28 -15.56
C ARG A 521 -6.19 9.02 -15.93
N LEU A 522 -6.57 10.05 -15.17
CA LEU A 522 -7.88 10.70 -15.22
C LEU A 522 -7.84 12.17 -15.64
N TRP A 523 -6.65 12.78 -15.75
CA TRP A 523 -6.54 14.19 -16.12
C TRP A 523 -7.00 14.40 -17.56
N THR A 524 -7.74 15.49 -17.78
CA THR A 524 -8.36 15.78 -19.08
C THR A 524 -7.66 16.86 -19.87
N ASP A 525 -7.04 17.80 -19.17
CA ASP A 525 -6.56 19.07 -19.73
C ASP A 525 -5.21 19.48 -19.13
N VAL A 526 -4.51 20.37 -19.83
CA VAL A 526 -3.31 21.06 -19.37
C VAL A 526 -3.63 22.56 -19.27
N ASP A 527 -3.13 23.23 -18.22
CA ASP A 527 -3.27 24.67 -18.08
C ASP A 527 -2.61 25.40 -19.27
N PRO A 528 -3.23 26.44 -19.85
CA PRO A 528 -2.70 27.13 -21.03
C PRO A 528 -1.26 27.67 -20.87
N PHE A 529 -0.89 28.11 -19.66
CA PHE A 529 0.48 28.56 -19.40
C PHE A 529 1.44 27.38 -19.48
N THR A 530 1.14 26.29 -18.76
CA THR A 530 1.96 25.06 -18.79
C THR A 530 2.10 24.52 -20.21
N ALA A 531 0.99 24.44 -20.96
CA ALA A 531 0.98 23.97 -22.34
C ALA A 531 1.86 24.82 -23.28
N SER A 532 1.86 26.15 -23.10
CA SER A 532 2.64 27.05 -23.96
C SER A 532 4.12 27.16 -23.59
N GLN A 533 4.48 26.92 -22.32
CA GLN A 533 5.83 27.19 -21.81
C GLN A 533 6.63 25.93 -21.46
N ILE A 534 5.96 24.81 -21.20
CA ILE A 534 6.60 23.61 -20.62
C ILE A 534 6.25 22.38 -21.45
N ASP A 535 4.99 21.93 -21.40
CA ASP A 535 4.53 20.68 -22.01
C ASP A 535 3.00 20.69 -22.12
N ASP A 536 2.46 20.37 -23.29
CA ASP A 536 1.02 20.32 -23.58
C ASP A 536 0.41 18.90 -23.49
N THR A 537 1.21 17.92 -23.11
CA THR A 537 0.80 16.51 -23.03
C THR A 537 -0.09 16.27 -21.82
N VAL A 538 -1.31 15.78 -22.05
CA VAL A 538 -2.25 15.45 -20.98
C VAL A 538 -1.82 14.19 -20.22
N GLY A 539 -1.96 14.21 -18.89
CA GLY A 539 -1.77 13.04 -18.03
C GLY A 539 -0.32 12.76 -17.65
N VAL A 540 0.64 13.52 -18.15
CA VAL A 540 2.06 13.43 -17.76
C VAL A 540 2.48 14.63 -16.94
N VAL A 541 3.63 14.54 -16.29
CA VAL A 541 4.27 15.64 -15.57
C VAL A 541 5.66 15.83 -16.13
N HIS A 542 5.96 17.04 -16.61
CA HIS A 542 7.29 17.41 -17.08
C HIS A 542 8.27 17.58 -15.92
N ARG A 543 9.56 17.32 -16.15
CA ARG A 543 10.65 17.42 -15.15
C ARG A 543 10.69 18.76 -14.43
N ASP A 544 10.43 19.85 -15.16
CA ASP A 544 10.46 21.21 -14.60
C ASP A 544 9.32 21.49 -13.61
N LEU A 545 8.29 20.64 -13.58
CA LEU A 545 7.20 20.73 -12.62
C LEU A 545 7.51 19.99 -11.31
N LEU A 546 8.61 19.21 -11.23
CA LEU A 546 8.96 18.49 -10.01
C LEU A 546 9.43 19.45 -8.91
N VAL A 547 8.83 19.34 -7.72
CA VAL A 547 9.21 20.16 -6.55
C VAL A 547 10.22 19.42 -5.68
N GLY A 548 9.98 18.13 -5.40
CA GLY A 548 10.90 17.35 -4.56
C GLY A 548 10.34 16.03 -4.06
N ARG A 549 11.20 15.28 -3.37
CA ARG A 549 10.86 13.96 -2.82
C ARG A 549 10.28 14.07 -1.42
N ALA A 550 9.08 13.55 -1.20
CA ALA A 550 8.54 13.38 0.14
C ALA A 550 9.23 12.19 0.82
N PHE A 551 9.74 12.38 2.04
CA PHE A 551 10.53 11.33 2.71
C PHE A 551 10.11 11.02 4.15
N CYS A 552 9.37 11.91 4.82
CA CYS A 552 8.98 11.70 6.21
C CYS A 552 7.64 12.37 6.53
N VAL A 553 6.75 11.65 7.22
CA VAL A 553 5.63 12.22 7.97
C VAL A 553 6.16 12.60 9.35
N TYR A 554 6.43 13.89 9.56
CA TYR A 554 7.02 14.42 10.78
C TYR A 554 5.98 14.90 11.81
N PHE A 555 4.73 15.05 11.38
CA PHE A 555 3.63 15.43 12.26
C PHE A 555 2.36 14.77 11.74
N PRO A 556 2.06 13.54 12.17
CA PRO A 556 0.92 12.76 11.69
C PRO A 556 -0.36 13.39 12.21
N ALA A 557 -1.38 13.45 11.36
CA ALA A 557 -2.56 14.29 11.51
C ALA A 557 -2.96 14.59 12.98
N PRO A 558 -2.83 15.85 13.45
CA PRO A 558 -2.95 16.20 14.86
C PRO A 558 -4.24 15.70 15.48
N LYS A 559 -4.17 15.34 16.76
CA LYS A 559 -5.39 15.17 17.54
C LYS A 559 -6.16 16.50 17.58
N PRO A 560 -7.47 16.49 17.30
CA PRO A 560 -8.31 17.68 17.39
C PRO A 560 -8.31 18.22 18.84
N GLY A 561 -8.12 19.53 19.01
CA GLY A 561 -8.04 20.18 20.32
C GLY A 561 -7.58 21.63 20.21
N SER A 562 -7.57 22.35 21.33
CA SER A 562 -7.09 23.75 21.40
C SER A 562 -5.59 23.88 21.12
N ILE A 563 -4.82 22.81 21.39
CA ILE A 563 -3.40 22.69 21.07
C ILE A 563 -3.23 21.45 20.19
N PRO A 564 -2.63 21.56 18.98
CA PRO A 564 -2.38 20.41 18.14
C PRO A 564 -1.31 19.53 18.78
N ILE A 565 -1.71 18.34 19.25
CA ILE A 565 -0.78 17.36 19.82
C ILE A 565 -0.35 16.39 18.71
N PRO A 566 0.96 16.22 18.44
CA PRO A 566 1.45 15.25 17.47
C PRO A 566 1.13 13.82 17.92
N ASP A 567 0.72 12.97 16.97
CA ASP A 567 0.63 11.53 17.18
C ASP A 567 2.01 10.89 16.94
N ALA A 568 2.92 11.03 17.92
CA ALA A 568 4.31 10.59 17.78
C ALA A 568 4.47 9.10 17.42
N GLY A 569 3.50 8.26 17.77
CA GLY A 569 3.48 6.83 17.42
C GLY A 569 3.24 6.55 15.93
N ARG A 570 2.93 7.57 15.11
CA ARG A 570 2.67 7.44 13.66
C ARG A 570 3.65 8.20 12.78
N LEU A 571 4.72 8.73 13.38
CA LEU A 571 5.87 9.25 12.65
C LEU A 571 6.48 8.13 11.84
N ARG A 572 6.69 8.38 10.54
CA ARG A 572 7.17 7.34 9.63
C ARG A 572 7.88 7.93 8.43
N PHE A 573 8.82 7.16 7.90
CA PHE A 573 9.38 7.42 6.58
C PHE A 573 8.34 7.12 5.49
N ILE A 574 8.47 7.84 4.39
CA ILE A 574 7.65 7.67 3.20
C ILE A 574 8.46 6.83 2.22
N TRP A 575 7.87 5.73 1.76
CA TRP A 575 8.47 4.79 0.83
C TRP A 575 7.58 4.59 -0.39
#